data_AF-A0A5C4WUB7-F1
#
_entry.id   AF-A0A5C4WUB7-F1
#
_cell.length_a   1.000
_cell.length_b   1.000
_cell.length_c   1.000
_cell.angle_alpha   90.00
_cell.angle_beta   90.00
_cell.angle_gamma   90.00
#
_symmetry.space_group_name_H-M   'P 1'
#
loop_
_entity.id
_entity.type
_entity.pdbx_description
1 polymer ?
#
loop_
_entity_poly.entity_id
_entity_poly.type
_entity_poly.pdbx_seq_one_letter_code
_entity_poly.pdbx_strand_id
1 'polypeptide(L)' 'MVWEKACAAKYKLQVSTDGITFVDATDVIAPTCNTRDVQKLKASVAANAYQYVRMQGIERTPINETKYGISLWEFE' A
#
# COMPACT_ATOMS: atom_id res chain seq x y z
N MET A 1 0.87 -8.31 1.88
CA MET A 1 -0.53 -7.82 1.85
C MET A 1 -1.41 -8.81 1.10
N VAL A 2 -2.66 -9.01 1.54
CA VAL A 2 -3.65 -9.84 0.85
C VAL A 2 -4.88 -8.98 0.57
N TRP A 3 -5.17 -8.76 -0.72
CA TRP A 3 -6.23 -7.85 -1.15
C TRP A 3 -7.59 -8.53 -1.24
N GLU A 4 -8.65 -7.79 -0.92
CA GLU A 4 -10.03 -8.14 -1.27
C GLU A 4 -10.39 -7.72 -2.71
N LYS A 5 -11.64 -7.94 -3.09
CA LYS A 5 -12.19 -7.53 -4.39
C LYS A 5 -12.09 -6.01 -4.59
N ALA A 6 -12.25 -5.24 -3.51
CA ALA A 6 -12.14 -3.79 -3.52
C ALA A 6 -10.71 -3.32 -3.19
N CYS A 7 -9.71 -3.82 -3.92
CA CYS A 7 -8.32 -3.42 -3.71
C CYS A 7 -8.05 -1.96 -4.14
N ALA A 8 -6.89 -1.41 -3.76
CA ALA A 8 -6.43 -0.15 -4.34
C ALA A 8 -6.14 -0.34 -5.84
N ALA A 9 -6.52 0.61 -6.69
CA ALA A 9 -6.10 0.59 -8.10
C ALA A 9 -4.66 1.08 -8.24
N LYS A 10 -4.28 2.07 -7.41
CA LYS A 10 -2.91 2.54 -7.24
C LYS A 10 -2.68 2.84 -5.77
N TYR A 11 -1.52 2.47 -5.26
CA TYR A 11 -1.10 2.81 -3.90
C TYR A 11 0.42 2.95 -3.82
N LYS A 12 0.92 3.37 -2.66
CA LYS A 12 2.33 3.26 -2.28
C LYS A 12 2.47 2.93 -0.80
N LEU A 13 3.60 2.35 -0.43
CA LEU A 13 3.98 2.16 0.96
C LEU A 13 4.87 3.31 1.42
N GLN A 14 4.64 3.76 2.64
CA GLN A 14 5.40 4.79 3.29
C GLN A 14 5.83 4.33 4.67
N VAL A 15 6.96 4.84 5.14
CA VAL A 15 7.54 4.53 6.45
C VAL A 15 7.85 5.81 7.19
N SER A 16 7.84 5.75 8.52
CA SER A 16 8.12 6.90 9.38
C SER A 16 8.75 6.47 10.71
N THR A 17 9.63 7.33 11.21
CA THR A 17 10.26 7.19 12.53
C THR A 17 9.46 7.87 13.64
N ASP A 18 8.61 8.86 13.29
CA ASP A 18 7.91 9.75 14.23
C ASP A 18 6.37 9.71 14.11
N GLY A 19 5.84 9.04 13.09
CA GLY A 19 4.40 8.96 12.83
C GLY A 19 3.79 10.24 12.26
N ILE A 20 4.60 11.26 11.98
CA ILE A 20 4.18 12.56 11.45
C ILE A 20 4.72 12.72 10.04
N THR A 21 6.03 12.56 9.86
CA THR A 21 6.72 12.69 8.57
C THR A 21 6.86 11.31 7.94
N PHE A 22 6.26 11.12 6.77
CA PHE A 22 6.32 9.86 6.03
C PHE A 22 7.16 10.02 4.77
N VAL A 23 8.05 9.05 4.54
CA VAL A 23 8.83 8.95 3.31
C VAL A 23 8.35 7.77 2.48
N ASP A 24 8.40 7.94 1.16
CA ASP A 24 7.98 6.90 0.23
C ASP A 24 8.97 5.72 0.24
N ALA A 25 8.47 4.56 0.65
CA ALA A 25 9.25 3.33 0.74
C ALA A 25 9.17 2.49 -0.54
N THR A 26 8.16 2.72 -1.37
CA THR A 26 8.00 2.15 -2.72
C THR A 26 7.72 3.26 -3.73
N ASP A 27 7.73 2.92 -5.02
CA ASP A 27 7.07 3.74 -6.03
C ASP A 27 5.54 3.50 -6.01
N VAL A 28 4.82 4.11 -6.95
CA VAL A 28 3.40 3.82 -7.16
C VAL A 28 3.25 2.40 -7.71
N ILE A 29 2.40 1.62 -7.06
CA ILE A 29 2.12 0.23 -7.38
C ILE A 29 0.68 0.11 -7.85
N ALA A 30 0.44 -0.72 -8.86
CA ALA A 30 -0.88 -1.14 -9.31
C ALA A 30 -1.04 -2.65 -9.05
N PRO A 31 -1.74 -3.05 -7.97
CA PRO A 31 -1.87 -4.45 -7.60
C PRO A 31 -2.93 -5.17 -8.45
N THR A 32 -2.95 -6.50 -8.34
CA THR A 32 -4.08 -7.31 -8.79
C THR A 32 -4.99 -7.58 -7.59
N CYS A 33 -6.30 -7.33 -7.73
CA CYS A 33 -7.25 -7.61 -6.64
C CYS A 33 -7.42 -9.13 -6.42
N ASN A 34 -7.85 -9.54 -5.23
CA ASN A 34 -8.01 -10.95 -4.83
C ASN A 34 -6.73 -11.79 -4.89
N THR A 35 -5.55 -11.17 -4.87
CA THR A 35 -4.26 -11.87 -4.84
C THR A 35 -3.41 -11.40 -3.68
N ARG A 36 -2.41 -12.23 -3.31
CA ARG A 36 -1.32 -11.79 -2.43
C ARG A 36 -0.40 -10.84 -3.20
N ASP A 37 -0.02 -9.77 -2.53
CA ASP A 37 0.81 -8.71 -3.08
C ASP A 37 2.00 -8.45 -2.14
N VAL A 38 3.20 -8.62 -2.69
CA VAL A 38 4.47 -8.60 -1.96
C VAL A 38 5.35 -7.53 -2.59
N GLN A 39 5.80 -6.60 -1.76
CA GLN A 39 6.58 -5.44 -2.18
C GLN A 39 7.95 -5.44 -1.52
N LYS A 40 8.95 -4.95 -2.26
CA LYS A 40 10.29 -4.70 -1.73
C LYS A 40 10.46 -3.21 -1.49
N LEU A 41 11.00 -2.86 -0.32
CA LEU A 41 11.33 -1.46 -0.02
C LEU A 41 12.51 -0.99 -0.87
N LYS A 42 12.53 0.30 -1.19
CA LYS A 42 13.66 0.94 -1.86
C LYS A 42 14.94 0.78 -1.03
N ALA A 43 16.06 0.54 -1.70
CA ALA A 43 17.35 0.33 -1.04
C ALA A 43 17.77 1.52 -0.15
N SER A 44 17.40 2.74 -0.52
CA SER A 44 17.68 3.96 0.23
C SER A 44 17.01 4.03 1.62
N VAL A 45 15.95 3.25 1.84
CA VAL A 45 15.21 3.22 3.11
C VAL A 45 15.30 1.88 3.82
N ALA A 46 15.59 0.78 3.11
CA ALA A 46 15.47 -0.58 3.62
C ALA A 46 16.37 -0.91 4.82
N ALA A 47 17.48 -0.20 5.02
CA ALA A 47 18.42 -0.43 6.12
C ALA A 47 18.07 0.30 7.42
N ASN A 48 17.07 1.19 7.40
CA ASN A 48 16.70 2.00 8.56
C ASN A 48 15.63 1.30 9.42
N ALA A 49 15.65 1.55 10.73
CA ALA A 49 14.56 1.16 11.62
C ALA A 49 13.43 2.20 11.58
N TYR A 50 12.19 1.73 11.45
CA TYR A 50 10.98 2.56 11.43
C TYR A 50 10.00 2.10 12.50
N GLN A 51 9.22 3.05 13.03
CA GLN A 51 8.20 2.78 14.04
C GLN A 51 6.80 2.69 13.42
N TYR A 52 6.62 3.24 12.22
CA TYR A 52 5.33 3.33 11.57
C TYR A 52 5.41 2.96 10.10
N VAL A 53 4.39 2.26 9.64
CA VAL A 53 4.15 1.95 8.23
C VAL A 53 2.78 2.50 7.85
N ARG A 54 2.66 3.02 6.62
CA ARG A 54 1.40 3.50 6.05
C ARG A 54 1.26 2.97 4.63
N MET A 55 0.11 2.38 4.34
CA MET A 55 -0.33 2.15 2.97
C MET A 55 -1.19 3.35 2.54
N GLN A 56 -0.72 4.10 1.55
CA GLN A 56 -1.44 5.24 1.01
C GLN A 56 -2.13 4.85 -0.29
N GLY A 57 -3.45 4.69 -0.24
CA GLY A 57 -4.28 4.56 -1.44
C GLY A 57 -4.26 5.85 -2.26
N ILE A 58 -4.03 5.72 -3.57
CA ILE A 58 -3.98 6.82 -4.54
C ILE A 58 -5.23 6.79 -5.42
N GLU A 59 -5.60 5.59 -5.90
CA GLU A 59 -6.80 5.36 -6.70
C GLU A 59 -7.55 4.13 -6.21
N ARG A 60 -8.86 4.09 -6.47
CA ARG A 60 -9.78 3.03 -6.02
C ARG A 60 -10.24 2.20 -7.22
N THR A 61 -10.17 0.87 -7.11
CA THR A 61 -10.66 -0.04 -8.14
C THR A 61 -12.19 0.06 -8.26
N PRO A 62 -12.75 0.32 -9.45
CA PRO A 62 -14.19 0.25 -9.65
C PRO A 62 -14.67 -1.20 -9.70
N ILE A 63 -15.79 -1.50 -9.06
CA ILE A 63 -16.51 -2.77 -9.18
C ILE A 63 -17.87 -2.45 -9.77
N ASN A 64 -18.16 -2.97 -10.97
CA ASN A 64 -19.35 -2.61 -11.75
C ASN A 64 -19.52 -1.08 -11.84
N GLU A 65 -18.45 -0.40 -12.26
CA GLU A 65 -18.36 1.07 -12.42
C GLU A 65 -18.47 1.89 -11.10
N THR A 66 -18.73 1.24 -9.96
CA THR A 66 -18.84 1.91 -8.65
C THR A 66 -17.52 1.85 -7.89
N LYS A 67 -17.06 3.00 -7.37
CA LYS A 67 -15.84 3.08 -6.55
C LYS A 67 -16.17 2.94 -5.07
N TYR A 68 -15.91 1.76 -4.51
CA TYR A 68 -16.03 1.47 -3.07
C TYR A 68 -14.80 1.96 -2.30
N GLY A 69 -14.77 1.72 -0.98
CA GLY A 69 -13.57 1.88 -0.16
C GLY A 69 -12.50 0.84 -0.52
N ILE A 70 -11.26 1.07 -0.09
CA ILE A 70 -10.17 0.10 -0.26
C ILE A 70 -10.28 -0.93 0.87
N SER A 71 -10.27 -2.22 0.52
CA SER A 71 -10.39 -3.34 1.45
C SER A 71 -9.25 -4.34 1.27
N LEU A 72 -8.82 -4.92 2.38
CA LEU A 72 -7.70 -5.86 2.50
C LEU A 72 -7.98 -6.82 3.64
N TRP A 73 -7.62 -8.08 3.43
CA TRP A 73 -7.71 -9.11 4.47
C TRP A 73 -6.57 -8.95 5.48
N GLU A 74 -5.35 -8.74 4.97
CA GLU A 74 -4.14 -8.77 5.79
C GLU A 74 -3.10 -7.75 5.29
N PHE A 75 -2.39 -7.13 6.23
CA PHE A 75 -1.22 -6.30 5.99
C PHE A 75 -0.04 -6.88 6.80
N GLU A 76 0.97 -7.35 6.07
CA GLU A 76 2.20 -8.00 6.57
C GLU A 76 3.40 -7.44 5.80
#